data_AF-A0A968I3V9-F1
#
_entry.id   AF-A0A968I3V9-F1
#
_cell.length_a   1.000
_cell.length_b   1.000
_cell.length_c   1.000
_cell.angle_alpha   90.00
_cell.angle_beta   90.00
_cell.angle_gamma   90.00
#
_symmetry.space_group_name_H-M   'P 1'
#
loop_
_entity.id
_entity.type
_entity.pdbx_description
1 polymer ?
#
loop_
_entity_poly.entity_id
_entity_poly.type
_entity_poly.pdbx_seq_one_letter_code
_entity_poly.pdbx_strand_id
1 'polypeptide(L)'
;MNPSTTTLYGTRLKLTEALVVTISQSGRSPDVVNTVAQARAGGALTVAIVNKEDSPLAEAAEFVLPMHAGVEQAVAATKTFIASLSAALHWLEAIQPERDLHIALMNLPRHLETALEVETQVRDAVGCYRDAEQMITLARGLHYPMAMETALKLKETCVIHAESFSTAEFAHGPIILAEAGCQSSAFKPATPPPRVRTCTAKS
;
A
#
# COMPACT_ATOMS: atom_id res chain seq x y z
N MET A 1 -14.08 3.02 -6.42
CA MET A 1 -15.53 3.04 -6.10
C MET A 1 -15.65 3.64 -4.73
N ASN A 2 -16.41 4.74 -4.56
CA ASN A 2 -16.60 5.30 -3.23
C ASN A 2 -17.54 4.36 -2.46
N PRO A 3 -17.12 3.74 -1.34
CA PRO A 3 -17.97 2.81 -0.57
C PRO A 3 -19.33 3.43 -0.26
N SER A 4 -19.35 4.74 -0.02
CA SER A 4 -20.54 5.53 0.27
C SER A 4 -21.66 5.42 -0.75
N THR A 5 -21.38 5.27 -2.06
CA THR A 5 -22.47 5.19 -3.07
C THR A 5 -23.35 3.95 -2.88
N THR A 6 -22.76 2.88 -2.34
CA THR A 6 -23.41 1.57 -2.24
C THR A 6 -23.84 1.29 -0.80
N THR A 7 -23.05 1.74 0.19
CA THR A 7 -23.36 1.56 1.61
C THR A 7 -24.38 2.58 2.16
N LEU A 8 -24.33 3.85 1.72
CA LEU A 8 -25.27 4.89 2.19
C LEU A 8 -26.53 4.99 1.33
N TYR A 9 -26.43 4.81 0.00
CA TYR A 9 -27.55 5.05 -0.92
C TYR A 9 -28.20 3.76 -1.46
N GLY A 10 -27.75 2.58 -1.03
CA GLY A 10 -28.38 1.29 -1.35
C GLY A 10 -28.48 0.95 -2.84
N THR A 11 -27.67 1.58 -3.70
CA THR A 11 -27.74 1.37 -5.15
C THR A 11 -26.99 0.11 -5.55
N ARG A 12 -27.61 -0.77 -6.35
CA ARG A 12 -26.94 -1.98 -6.86
C ARG A 12 -26.18 -1.66 -8.15
N LEU A 13 -24.86 -1.71 -8.08
CA LEU A 13 -23.99 -1.53 -9.24
C LEU A 13 -23.94 -2.82 -10.09
N LYS A 14 -23.96 -2.68 -11.42
CA LYS A 14 -23.69 -3.78 -12.36
C LYS A 14 -22.19 -3.82 -12.62
N LEU A 15 -21.53 -4.91 -12.19
CA LEU A 15 -20.07 -5.04 -12.18
C LEU A 15 -19.61 -6.34 -12.85
N THR A 16 -20.40 -6.89 -13.77
CA THR A 16 -20.20 -8.21 -14.42
C THR A 16 -18.87 -8.38 -15.19
N GLU A 17 -18.16 -7.29 -15.48
CA GLU A 17 -16.85 -7.31 -16.16
C GLU A 17 -15.74 -6.67 -15.30
N ALA A 18 -16.02 -6.46 -14.01
CA ALA A 18 -15.08 -5.86 -13.08
C ALA A 18 -14.42 -6.92 -12.20
N LEU A 19 -13.13 -6.70 -11.94
CA LEU A 19 -12.38 -7.33 -10.87
C LEU A 19 -12.32 -6.37 -9.68
N VAL A 20 -12.77 -6.82 -8.52
CA VAL A 20 -12.65 -6.07 -7.26
C VAL A 20 -11.63 -6.77 -6.37
N VAL A 21 -10.50 -6.10 -6.18
CA VAL A 21 -9.42 -6.54 -5.29
C VAL A 21 -9.49 -5.76 -4.00
N THR A 22 -9.50 -6.46 -2.89
CA THR A 22 -9.51 -5.86 -1.55
C THR A 22 -8.33 -6.35 -0.75
N ILE A 23 -7.68 -5.44 -0.01
CA ILE A 23 -6.54 -5.76 0.85
C ILE A 23 -6.93 -5.43 2.29
N SER A 24 -6.83 -6.40 3.20
CA SER A 24 -7.10 -6.15 4.62
C SER A 24 -6.32 -7.10 5.51
N GLN A 25 -5.61 -6.56 6.50
CA GLN A 25 -4.92 -7.38 7.49
C GLN A 25 -5.90 -8.23 8.31
N SER A 26 -6.92 -7.60 8.90
CA SER A 26 -7.86 -8.27 9.80
C SER A 26 -9.05 -8.88 9.08
N GLY A 27 -9.42 -8.34 7.91
CA GLY A 27 -10.61 -8.73 7.17
C GLY A 27 -11.93 -8.46 7.90
N ARG A 28 -11.95 -7.53 8.87
CA ARG A 28 -13.08 -7.33 9.79
C ARG A 28 -13.82 -6.00 9.63
N SER A 29 -13.33 -5.06 8.81
CA SER A 29 -13.99 -3.77 8.63
C SER A 29 -15.36 -3.96 7.97
N PRO A 30 -16.49 -3.62 8.63
CA PRO A 30 -17.82 -3.87 8.09
C PRO A 30 -18.06 -3.17 6.75
N ASP A 31 -17.55 -1.95 6.59
CA ASP A 31 -17.70 -1.19 5.35
C ASP A 31 -17.02 -1.90 4.17
N VAL A 32 -15.84 -2.48 4.41
CA VAL A 32 -15.07 -3.21 3.40
C VAL A 32 -15.76 -4.53 3.06
N VAL A 33 -16.19 -5.29 4.08
CA VAL A 33 -16.92 -6.55 3.91
C VAL A 33 -18.20 -6.34 3.12
N ASN A 34 -18.98 -5.33 3.49
CA ASN A 34 -20.23 -4.97 2.80
C ASN A 34 -19.98 -4.55 1.35
N THR A 35 -18.93 -3.74 1.10
CA THR A 35 -18.57 -3.32 -0.25
C THR A 35 -18.23 -4.52 -1.14
N VAL A 36 -17.47 -5.50 -0.64
CA VAL A 36 -17.12 -6.72 -1.39
C VAL A 36 -18.34 -7.61 -1.62
N ALA A 37 -19.16 -7.83 -0.60
CA ALA A 37 -20.40 -8.60 -0.73
C ALA A 37 -21.35 -7.98 -1.77
N GLN A 38 -21.50 -6.66 -1.76
CA GLN A 38 -22.29 -5.93 -2.76
C GLN A 38 -21.66 -6.01 -4.15
N ALA A 39 -20.33 -5.91 -4.26
CA ALA A 39 -19.65 -6.02 -5.54
C ALA A 39 -19.86 -7.41 -6.17
N ARG A 40 -19.72 -8.48 -5.38
CA ARG A 40 -20.01 -9.85 -5.78
C ARG A 40 -21.46 -10.03 -6.19
N ALA A 41 -22.41 -9.51 -5.41
CA ALA A 41 -23.83 -9.50 -5.78
C ALA A 41 -24.13 -8.68 -7.05
N GLY A 42 -23.29 -7.70 -7.38
CA GLY A 42 -23.30 -6.93 -8.63
C GLY A 42 -22.72 -7.67 -9.84
N GLY A 43 -22.16 -8.87 -9.64
CA GLY A 43 -21.56 -9.71 -10.67
C GLY A 43 -20.04 -9.57 -10.82
N ALA A 44 -19.36 -8.81 -9.94
CA ALA A 44 -17.91 -8.69 -10.00
C ALA A 44 -17.21 -10.00 -9.59
N LEU A 45 -16.09 -10.29 -10.25
CA LEU A 45 -15.09 -11.20 -9.73
C LEU A 45 -14.42 -10.55 -8.51
N THR A 46 -14.42 -11.22 -7.36
CA THR A 46 -13.92 -10.62 -6.11
C THR A 46 -12.74 -11.40 -5.55
N VAL A 47 -11.63 -10.70 -5.27
CA VAL A 47 -10.41 -11.26 -4.67
C VAL A 47 -10.08 -10.50 -3.39
N ALA A 48 -9.94 -11.23 -2.28
CA ALA A 48 -9.51 -10.66 -1.00
C ALA A 48 -8.09 -11.10 -0.66
N ILE A 49 -7.16 -10.15 -0.58
CA ILE A 49 -5.82 -10.35 -0.03
C ILE A 49 -5.91 -10.11 1.47
N VAL A 50 -5.81 -11.17 2.28
CA VAL A 50 -6.02 -11.11 3.74
C VAL A 50 -4.95 -11.86 4.53
N ASN A 51 -4.69 -11.41 5.76
CA ASN A 51 -3.83 -12.15 6.69
C ASN A 51 -4.63 -13.10 7.62
N LYS A 52 -5.94 -12.85 7.78
CA LYS A 52 -6.87 -13.72 8.50
C LYS A 52 -7.83 -14.40 7.53
N GLU A 53 -7.57 -15.67 7.23
CA GLU A 53 -8.33 -16.47 6.27
C GLU A 53 -9.73 -16.85 6.78
N ASP A 54 -9.93 -16.84 8.10
CA ASP A 54 -11.20 -17.06 8.80
C ASP A 54 -11.98 -15.76 9.05
N SER A 55 -11.74 -14.72 8.23
CA SER A 55 -12.35 -13.40 8.41
C SER A 55 -13.64 -13.23 7.61
N PRO A 56 -14.57 -12.35 8.05
CA PRO A 56 -15.77 -12.05 7.27
C PRO A 56 -15.49 -11.57 5.84
N LEU A 57 -14.37 -10.88 5.62
CA LEU A 57 -13.96 -10.46 4.28
C LEU A 57 -13.56 -11.65 3.40
N ALA A 58 -12.86 -12.63 3.96
CA ALA A 58 -12.49 -13.84 3.25
C ALA A 58 -13.73 -14.64 2.81
N GLU A 59 -14.75 -14.71 3.68
CA GLU A 59 -16.03 -15.34 3.36
C GLU A 59 -16.83 -14.57 2.29
N ALA A 60 -16.79 -13.23 2.33
CA ALA A 60 -17.53 -12.39 1.39
C ALA A 60 -16.96 -12.47 -0.04
N ALA A 61 -15.64 -12.59 -0.18
CA ALA A 61 -14.96 -12.67 -1.48
C ALA A 61 -15.11 -14.04 -2.16
N GLU A 62 -14.97 -14.08 -3.48
CA GLU A 62 -15.00 -15.31 -4.26
C GLU A 62 -13.67 -16.07 -4.17
N PHE A 63 -12.56 -15.33 -4.22
CA PHE A 63 -11.21 -15.87 -4.08
C PHE A 63 -10.49 -15.17 -2.93
N VAL A 64 -9.65 -15.94 -2.24
CA VAL A 64 -8.82 -15.46 -1.13
C VAL A 64 -7.36 -15.68 -1.49
N LEU A 65 -6.55 -14.62 -1.33
CA LEU A 65 -5.09 -14.69 -1.45
C LEU A 65 -4.49 -14.42 -0.06
N PRO A 66 -4.05 -15.46 0.67
CA PRO A 66 -3.50 -15.29 2.00
C PRO A 66 -2.13 -14.61 1.98
N MET A 67 -1.92 -13.66 2.89
CA MET A 67 -0.63 -12.95 3.06
C MET A 67 0.41 -13.80 3.79
N HIS A 68 -0.01 -14.76 4.62
CA HIS A 68 0.84 -15.58 5.49
C HIS A 68 1.85 -14.79 6.34
N ALA A 69 1.51 -13.56 6.75
CA ALA A 69 2.39 -12.72 7.58
C ALA A 69 2.42 -13.17 9.06
N GLY A 70 1.60 -14.15 9.44
CA GLY A 70 1.40 -14.58 10.83
C GLY A 70 0.73 -13.50 11.69
N VAL A 71 0.72 -13.68 13.01
CA VAL A 71 0.05 -12.74 13.94
C VAL A 71 0.81 -11.41 14.01
N GLU A 72 0.17 -10.31 13.65
CA GLU A 72 0.72 -8.97 13.84
C GLU A 72 0.23 -8.40 15.18
N GLN A 73 1.18 -8.17 16.09
CA GLN A 73 0.89 -7.62 17.43
C GLN A 73 1.05 -6.10 17.49
N ALA A 74 1.85 -5.53 16.59
CA ALA A 74 2.03 -4.09 16.49
C ALA A 74 0.69 -3.43 16.12
N VAL A 75 0.37 -2.33 16.79
CA VAL A 75 -0.82 -1.51 16.46
C VAL A 75 -0.67 -0.93 15.06
N ALA A 76 0.51 -0.40 14.77
CA ALA A 76 0.88 0.06 13.44
C ALA A 76 1.30 -1.13 12.56
N ALA A 77 0.61 -1.33 11.44
CA ALA A 77 0.94 -2.37 10.48
C ALA A 77 2.38 -2.23 9.96
N THR A 78 3.09 -3.35 9.80
CA THR A 78 4.47 -3.40 9.29
C THR A 78 4.62 -4.58 8.34
N LYS A 79 4.72 -5.80 8.87
CA LYS A 79 4.92 -7.01 8.06
C LYS A 79 3.75 -7.28 7.13
N THR A 80 2.51 -6.96 7.53
CA THR A 80 1.34 -7.19 6.67
C THR A 80 1.28 -6.20 5.52
N PHE A 81 1.83 -5.00 5.68
CA PHE A 81 1.99 -4.05 4.57
C PHE A 81 2.92 -4.66 3.50
N ILE A 82 4.12 -5.09 3.89
CA ILE A 82 5.09 -5.72 2.98
C ILE A 82 4.53 -7.03 2.38
N ALA A 83 3.91 -7.88 3.20
CA ALA A 83 3.33 -9.14 2.75
C ALA A 83 2.18 -8.92 1.75
N SER A 84 1.37 -7.86 1.91
CA SER A 84 0.32 -7.53 0.95
C SER A 84 0.88 -7.16 -0.43
N LEU A 85 1.99 -6.41 -0.46
CA LEU A 85 2.69 -6.07 -1.70
C LEU A 85 3.33 -7.31 -2.33
N SER A 86 3.97 -8.15 -1.52
CA SER A 86 4.55 -9.42 -1.99
C SER A 86 3.49 -10.36 -2.57
N ALA A 87 2.33 -10.50 -1.91
CA ALA A 87 1.22 -11.31 -2.41
C ALA A 87 0.69 -10.76 -3.76
N ALA A 88 0.52 -9.45 -3.89
CA ALA A 88 0.11 -8.82 -5.14
C ALA A 88 1.13 -9.04 -6.28
N LEU A 89 2.43 -8.99 -5.98
CA LEU A 89 3.48 -9.23 -6.97
C LEU A 89 3.58 -10.70 -7.40
N HIS A 90 3.42 -11.65 -6.47
CA HIS A 90 3.33 -13.07 -6.81
C HIS A 90 2.08 -13.38 -7.64
N TRP A 91 0.97 -12.71 -7.36
CA TRP A 91 -0.22 -12.83 -8.19
C TRP A 91 0.01 -12.28 -9.61
N LEU A 92 0.68 -11.13 -9.73
CA LEU A 92 1.07 -10.58 -11.03
C LEU A 92 2.01 -11.52 -11.79
N GLU A 93 3.01 -12.10 -11.13
CA GLU A 93 3.92 -13.09 -11.69
C GLU A 93 3.16 -14.33 -12.22
N ALA A 94 2.14 -14.79 -11.49
CA ALA A 94 1.32 -15.93 -11.92
C ALA A 94 0.47 -15.61 -13.17
N ILE A 95 0.01 -14.37 -13.32
CA ILE A 95 -0.77 -13.93 -14.50
C ILE A 95 0.14 -13.65 -15.69
N GLN A 96 1.27 -12.98 -15.45
CA GLN A 96 2.22 -12.56 -16.46
C GLN A 96 3.64 -12.93 -16.01
N PRO A 97 4.08 -14.18 -16.29
CA PRO A 97 5.39 -14.65 -15.87
C PRO A 97 6.50 -13.84 -16.55
N GLU A 98 7.28 -13.13 -15.75
CA GLU A 98 8.46 -12.39 -16.19
C GLU A 98 9.68 -12.86 -15.41
N ARG A 99 10.75 -13.26 -16.13
CA ARG A 99 11.96 -13.81 -15.52
C ARG A 99 12.58 -12.86 -14.50
N ASP A 100 12.60 -11.57 -14.80
CA ASP A 100 13.21 -10.55 -13.92
C ASP A 100 12.38 -10.36 -12.65
N LEU A 101 11.04 -10.40 -12.76
CA LEU A 101 10.13 -10.35 -11.60
C LEU A 101 10.30 -11.60 -10.72
N HIS A 102 10.36 -12.79 -11.33
CA HIS A 102 10.60 -14.05 -10.62
C HIS A 102 11.90 -14.00 -9.80
N ILE A 103 13.00 -13.59 -10.44
CA ILE A 103 14.31 -13.46 -9.78
C ILE A 103 14.25 -12.40 -8.67
N ALA A 104 13.56 -11.28 -8.88
CA ALA A 104 13.39 -10.25 -7.88
C ALA A 104 12.61 -10.74 -6.65
N LEU A 105 11.53 -11.50 -6.85
CA LEU A 105 10.73 -12.10 -5.78
C LEU A 105 11.52 -13.15 -4.99
N MET A 106 12.34 -13.96 -5.66
CA MET A 106 13.23 -14.92 -4.99
C MET A 106 14.33 -14.26 -4.17
N ASN A 107 14.77 -13.06 -4.56
CA ASN A 107 15.74 -12.27 -3.81
C ASN A 107 15.10 -11.35 -2.75
N LEU A 108 13.77 -11.22 -2.72
CA LEU A 108 13.08 -10.28 -1.84
C LEU A 108 13.40 -10.52 -0.35
N PRO A 109 13.39 -11.75 0.20
CA PRO A 109 13.73 -11.98 1.60
C PRO A 109 15.12 -11.45 1.97
N ARG A 110 16.13 -11.75 1.13
CA ARG A 110 17.49 -11.25 1.32
C ARG A 110 17.57 -9.72 1.25
N HIS A 111 16.83 -9.08 0.34
CA HIS A 111 16.78 -7.62 0.29
C HIS A 111 16.14 -7.00 1.52
N LEU A 112 15.12 -7.65 2.10
CA LEU A 112 14.51 -7.21 3.36
C LEU A 112 15.48 -7.36 4.53
N GLU A 113 16.25 -8.45 4.60
CA GLU A 113 17.31 -8.64 5.60
C GLU A 113 18.37 -7.53 5.50
N THR A 114 18.90 -7.27 4.30
CA THR A 114 19.85 -6.17 4.08
C THR A 114 19.25 -4.81 4.42
N ALA A 115 17.97 -4.58 4.14
CA ALA A 115 17.29 -3.33 4.49
C ALA A 115 17.19 -3.11 6.01
N LEU A 116 17.21 -4.18 6.83
CA LEU A 116 17.21 -4.05 8.28
C LEU A 116 18.59 -3.69 8.84
N GLU A 117 19.68 -3.96 8.12
CA GLU A 117 21.04 -3.64 8.56
C GLU A 117 21.30 -2.14 8.73
N VAL A 118 20.49 -1.28 8.09
CA VAL A 118 20.61 0.19 8.19
C VAL A 118 20.01 0.76 9.47
N GLU A 119 19.44 -0.06 10.37
CA GLU A 119 18.77 0.38 11.60
C GLU A 119 19.62 1.37 12.42
N THR A 120 20.90 1.08 12.60
CA THR A 120 21.81 1.97 13.36
C THR A 120 21.99 3.32 12.66
N GLN A 121 22.14 3.32 11.33
CA GLN A 121 22.26 4.55 10.55
C GLN A 121 20.97 5.37 10.62
N VAL A 122 19.80 4.72 10.56
CA VAL A 122 18.50 5.37 10.71
C VAL A 122 18.37 5.98 12.10
N ARG A 123 18.70 5.25 13.16
CA ARG A 123 18.65 5.74 14.55
C ARG A 123 19.49 7.01 14.73
N ASP A 124 20.67 7.06 14.13
CA ASP A 124 21.56 8.22 14.24
C ASP A 124 21.05 9.40 13.39
N ALA A 125 20.42 9.13 12.24
CA ALA A 125 19.90 10.15 11.33
C ALA A 125 18.59 10.79 11.83
N VAL A 126 17.70 10.04 12.50
CA VAL A 126 16.38 10.55 12.91
C VAL A 126 16.42 11.49 14.12
N GLY A 127 17.59 11.69 14.74
CA GLY A 127 17.75 12.57 15.90
C GLY A 127 17.31 14.02 15.63
N CYS A 128 17.43 14.49 14.38
CA CYS A 128 16.97 15.82 13.97
C CYS A 128 15.44 15.97 13.93
N TYR A 129 14.68 14.87 13.99
CA TYR A 129 13.22 14.87 14.00
C TYR A 129 12.61 14.78 15.41
N ARG A 130 13.44 14.76 16.46
CA ARG A 130 12.99 14.58 17.85
C ARG A 130 11.88 15.54 18.27
N ASP A 131 12.03 16.81 17.89
CA ASP A 131 11.11 17.90 18.27
C ASP A 131 10.22 18.33 17.10
N ALA A 132 10.12 17.50 16.05
CA ALA A 132 9.31 17.83 14.87
C ALA A 132 7.82 17.65 15.17
N GLU A 133 7.05 18.74 15.11
CA GLU A 133 5.58 18.69 15.20
C GLU A 133 4.94 18.39 13.83
N GLN A 134 5.61 18.78 12.76
CA GLN A 134 5.17 18.65 11.37
C GLN A 134 6.27 18.03 10.52
N MET A 135 5.89 17.13 9.62
CA MET A 135 6.83 16.50 8.70
C MET A 135 6.23 16.26 7.32
N ILE A 136 7.05 16.40 6.29
CA ILE A 136 6.68 16.11 4.92
C ILE A 136 7.43 14.87 4.44
N THR A 137 6.72 13.94 3.83
CA THR A 137 7.32 12.77 3.18
C THR A 137 7.11 12.88 1.67
N LEU A 138 8.18 12.73 0.91
CA LEU A 138 8.18 12.97 -0.53
C LEU A 138 8.54 11.72 -1.29
N ALA A 139 7.84 11.44 -2.37
CA ALA A 139 8.21 10.37 -3.28
C ALA A 139 7.54 10.55 -4.65
N ARG A 140 7.85 9.68 -5.61
CA ARG A 140 7.19 9.69 -6.93
C ARG A 140 7.06 8.29 -7.50
N GLY A 141 6.03 8.09 -8.33
CA GLY A 141 5.78 6.84 -9.02
C GLY A 141 5.55 5.71 -8.03
N LEU A 142 6.23 4.57 -8.25
CA LEU A 142 6.09 3.39 -7.38
C LEU A 142 6.54 3.60 -5.93
N HIS A 143 7.26 4.67 -5.64
CA HIS A 143 7.69 5.00 -4.27
C HIS A 143 6.65 5.86 -3.53
N TYR A 144 5.66 6.44 -4.21
CA TYR A 144 4.67 7.30 -3.56
C TYR A 144 3.91 6.62 -2.42
N PRO A 145 3.47 5.35 -2.56
CA PRO A 145 2.90 4.61 -1.44
C PRO A 145 3.83 4.47 -0.24
N MET A 146 5.16 4.47 -0.43
CA MET A 146 6.12 4.41 0.69
C MET A 146 6.13 5.73 1.48
N ALA A 147 6.03 6.87 0.79
CA ALA A 147 5.88 8.17 1.47
C ALA A 147 4.55 8.21 2.25
N MET A 148 3.44 7.78 1.64
CA MET A 148 2.15 7.71 2.31
C MET A 148 2.20 6.83 3.56
N GLU A 149 2.77 5.63 3.47
CA GLU A 149 2.90 4.71 4.61
C GLU A 149 3.81 5.30 5.70
N THR A 150 4.90 5.97 5.31
CA THR A 150 5.80 6.65 6.25
C THR A 150 5.09 7.76 7.01
N ALA A 151 4.34 8.62 6.30
CA ALA A 151 3.53 9.65 6.93
C ALA A 151 2.48 9.06 7.88
N LEU A 152 1.85 7.94 7.50
CA LEU A 152 0.91 7.25 8.36
C LEU A 152 1.59 6.71 9.63
N LYS A 153 2.75 6.05 9.51
CA LYS A 153 3.49 5.58 10.69
C LYS A 153 3.91 6.73 11.61
N LEU A 154 4.40 7.84 11.06
CA LEU A 154 4.76 9.01 11.86
C LEU A 154 3.57 9.57 12.67
N LYS A 155 2.36 9.57 12.10
CA LYS A 155 1.13 9.92 12.83
C LYS A 155 0.81 8.95 13.94
N GLU A 156 0.84 7.65 13.64
CA GLU A 156 0.42 6.59 14.55
C GLU A 156 1.40 6.37 15.72
N THR A 157 2.71 6.47 15.47
CA THR A 157 3.74 6.07 16.43
C THR A 157 4.44 7.25 17.09
N CYS A 158 4.52 8.40 16.40
CA CYS A 158 5.27 9.56 16.87
C CYS A 158 4.38 10.78 17.16
N VAL A 159 3.09 10.74 16.83
CA VAL A 159 2.15 11.87 16.97
C VAL A 159 2.61 13.12 16.20
N ILE A 160 3.33 12.91 15.09
CA ILE A 160 3.79 13.98 14.21
C ILE A 160 2.71 14.21 13.14
N HIS A 161 2.35 15.47 12.89
CA HIS A 161 1.51 15.82 11.75
C HIS A 161 2.32 15.63 10.46
N ALA A 162 2.30 14.40 9.94
CA ALA A 162 3.02 14.06 8.72
C ALA A 162 2.12 14.11 7.48
N GLU A 163 2.57 14.71 6.38
CA GLU A 163 1.84 14.69 5.11
C GLU A 163 2.73 14.16 3.99
N SER A 164 2.14 13.42 3.05
CA SER A 164 2.85 12.80 1.94
C SER A 164 2.50 13.46 0.62
N PHE A 165 3.50 14.01 -0.07
CA PHE A 165 3.32 14.63 -1.38
C PHE A 165 4.08 13.88 -2.48
N SER A 166 3.46 13.82 -3.66
CA SER A 166 4.20 13.50 -4.87
C SER A 166 5.20 14.62 -5.13
N THR A 167 6.47 14.31 -5.41
CA THR A 167 7.46 15.36 -5.71
C THR A 167 7.08 16.21 -6.93
N ALA A 168 6.25 15.68 -7.83
CA ALA A 168 5.73 16.45 -8.96
C ALA A 168 4.71 17.52 -8.53
N GLU A 169 3.89 17.24 -7.53
CA GLU A 169 2.86 18.16 -7.03
C GLU A 169 3.40 19.09 -5.96
N PHE A 170 4.44 18.65 -5.24
CA PHE A 170 5.07 19.41 -4.15
C PHE A 170 5.54 20.80 -4.62
N ALA A 171 6.10 20.90 -5.82
CA ALA A 171 6.56 22.15 -6.42
C ALA A 171 5.43 23.14 -6.77
N HIS A 172 4.16 22.69 -6.76
CA HIS A 172 3.01 23.48 -7.17
C HIS A 172 2.19 24.05 -6.00
N GLY A 173 2.81 24.20 -4.83
CA GLY A 173 2.20 24.85 -3.66
C GLY A 173 2.73 24.35 -2.32
N PRO A 174 2.71 23.03 -2.06
CA PRO A 174 3.16 22.46 -0.78
C PRO A 174 4.62 22.78 -0.41
N ILE A 175 5.46 23.15 -1.37
CA ILE A 175 6.84 23.59 -1.14
C ILE A 175 6.97 24.72 -0.10
N ILE A 176 5.95 25.59 0.00
CA ILE A 176 5.92 26.68 0.99
C ILE A 176 6.01 26.13 2.42
N LEU A 177 5.51 24.93 2.69
CA LEU A 177 5.62 24.29 4.01
C LEU A 177 7.08 23.96 4.35
N ALA A 178 7.86 23.50 3.38
CA ALA A 178 9.29 23.26 3.59
C ALA A 178 10.08 24.58 3.72
N GLU A 179 9.72 25.61 2.95
CA GLU A 179 10.31 26.94 3.09
C GLU A 179 10.03 27.56 4.46
N ALA A 180 8.88 27.24 5.07
CA ALA A 180 8.52 27.64 6.43
C ALA A 180 9.23 26.83 7.53
N GLY A 181 10.14 25.91 7.17
CA GLY A 181 10.95 25.14 8.11
C GLY A 181 10.37 23.78 8.52
N CYS A 182 9.30 23.31 7.86
CA CYS A 182 8.80 21.96 8.08
C CYS A 182 9.87 20.92 7.70
N GLN A 183 10.13 19.98 8.60
CA GLN A 183 11.08 18.89 8.34
C GLN A 183 10.57 18.01 7.20
N SER A 184 11.49 17.43 6.43
CA SER A 184 11.10 16.55 5.33
C SER A 184 12.03 15.34 5.17
N SER A 185 11.47 14.27 4.58
CA SER A 185 12.19 13.10 4.09
C SER A 185 11.74 12.76 2.67
N ALA A 186 12.59 12.10 1.89
CA ALA A 186 12.29 11.77 0.50
C ALA A 186 12.75 10.35 0.13
N PHE A 187 11.89 9.63 -0.59
CA PHE A 187 12.21 8.34 -1.21
C PHE A 187 12.57 8.56 -2.68
N LYS A 188 13.77 8.12 -3.05
CA LYS A 188 14.29 8.20 -4.42
C LYS A 188 14.61 6.79 -4.92
N PRO A 189 14.28 6.45 -6.18
CA PRO A 189 14.73 5.20 -6.76
C PRO A 189 16.26 5.19 -6.88
N ALA A 190 16.88 4.04 -6.60
CA ALA A 190 18.32 3.85 -6.71
C ALA A 190 18.83 4.05 -8.15
N THR A 191 17.98 3.75 -9.15
CA THR A 191 18.25 3.91 -10.58
C THR A 191 17.10 4.67 -11.26
N PRO A 192 17.33 5.39 -12.38
CA PRO A 192 16.25 6.01 -13.13
C PRO A 192 15.21 4.96 -13.57
N PRO A 193 13.90 5.25 -13.47
CA PRO A 193 12.88 4.28 -13.81
C PRO A 193 12.99 3.90 -15.30
N PRO A 194 12.78 2.61 -15.66
CA PRO A 194 12.76 2.19 -17.05
C PRO A 194 11.61 2.87 -17.80
N ARG A 195 11.75 3.05 -19.12
CA ARG A 195 10.66 3.55 -19.96
C ARG A 195 9.48 2.58 -19.90
N VAL A 196 8.32 3.06 -19.48
CA VAL A 196 7.07 2.27 -19.47
C VAL A 196 6.74 1.88 -20.91
N ARG A 197 6.65 0.57 -21.19
CA ARG A 197 6.05 0.08 -22.44
C ARG A 197 4.54 0.23 -22.29
N THR A 198 3.90 0.96 -23.18
CA THR A 198 2.44 1.02 -23.21
C THR A 198 1.89 -0.35 -23.57
N CYS A 199 1.18 -0.99 -22.64
CA CYS A 199 0.31 -2.12 -22.98
C CYS A 199 -0.77 -1.60 -23.92
N THR A 200 -0.61 -1.82 -25.22
CA THR A 200 -1.72 -1.71 -26.15
C THR A 200 -2.62 -2.91 -25.89
N ALA A 201 -3.80 -2.65 -25.32
CA ALA A 201 -4.86 -3.66 -25.33
C ALA A 201 -5.14 -4.01 -26.79
N LYS A 202 -4.77 -5.23 -27.20
CA LYS A 202 -5.24 -5.76 -28.48
C LYS A 202 -6.74 -5.99 -28.31
N SER A 203 -7.52 -5.16 -29.00
CA SER A 203 -8.95 -5.33 -29.28
C SER A 203 -9.22 -6.66 -29.98
#